data_AF-A0A2X2CC78-F1
#
_entry.id   AF-A0A2X2CC78-F1
#
_cell.length_a   1.000
_cell.length_b   1.000
_cell.length_c   1.000
_cell.angle_alpha   90.00
_cell.angle_beta   90.00
_cell.angle_gamma   90.00
#
_symmetry.space_group_name_H-M   'P 1'
#
loop_
_entity.id
_entity.type
_entity.pdbx_description
1 polymer ?
#
loop_
_entity_poly.entity_id
_entity_poly.type
_entity_poly.pdbx_seq_one_letter_code
_entity_poly.pdbx_strand_id
1 'polypeptide(L)' 'MKAVDKFEYRRGYKFSTYATWWIRQAITRSIADQARTIRIPVHMIETINKLNRISRQMLQEMGT' A
#
# COMPACT_ATOMS: atom_id res chain seq x y z
N MET A 1 1.81 -12.33 -14.63
CA MET A 1 2.38 -12.66 -13.32
C MET A 1 3.49 -11.63 -13.04
N LYS A 2 3.13 -10.39 -12.67
CA LYS A 2 3.96 -9.19 -12.95
C LYS A 2 5.39 -9.22 -12.39
N ALA A 3 5.59 -9.78 -11.21
CA ALA A 3 6.90 -9.88 -10.59
C ALA A 3 7.82 -10.87 -11.33
N VAL A 4 7.25 -11.94 -11.87
CA VAL A 4 7.98 -12.98 -12.62
C VAL A 4 8.32 -12.46 -14.02
N ASP A 5 7.35 -11.81 -14.68
CA ASP A 5 7.50 -11.33 -16.06
C ASP A 5 8.57 -10.22 -16.21
N LYS A 6 8.83 -9.45 -15.14
CA LYS A 6 9.79 -8.33 -15.15
C LYS A 6 11.10 -8.61 -14.40
N PHE A 7 11.30 -9.83 -13.89
CA PHE A 7 12.51 -10.14 -13.15
C PHE A 7 13.69 -10.43 -14.07
N GLU A 8 14.72 -9.57 -14.01
CA GLU A 8 15.99 -9.79 -14.70
C GLU A 8 17.01 -10.47 -13.79
N TYR A 9 17.22 -11.76 -14.01
CA TYR A 9 18.18 -12.58 -13.25
C TYR A 9 19.64 -12.10 -13.38
N ARG A 10 19.98 -11.35 -14.42
CA ARG A 10 21.33 -10.81 -14.67
C ARG A 10 21.73 -9.65 -13.76
N ARG A 11 20.79 -9.03 -13.03
CA ARG A 11 21.04 -7.86 -12.17
C ARG A 11 21.57 -8.21 -10.78
N GLY A 12 21.78 -9.49 -10.45
CA GLY A 12 22.43 -9.92 -9.20
C GLY A 12 21.57 -9.82 -7.93
N TYR A 13 20.30 -9.41 -8.04
CA TYR A 13 19.38 -9.35 -6.89
C TYR A 13 18.56 -10.63 -6.75
N LYS A 14 18.30 -11.04 -5.50
CA LYS A 14 17.42 -12.18 -5.21
C LYS A 14 15.98 -11.88 -5.64
N PHE A 15 15.32 -12.85 -6.27
CA PHE A 15 13.93 -12.73 -6.69
C PHE A 15 12.97 -12.37 -5.55
N SER A 16 13.19 -12.92 -4.36
CA SER A 16 12.39 -12.64 -3.16
C SER A 16 12.33 -11.14 -2.83
N THR A 17 13.45 -10.42 -2.98
CA THR A 17 13.53 -8.98 -2.77
C THR A 17 12.65 -8.22 -3.77
N TYR A 18 12.68 -8.61 -5.04
CA TYR A 18 11.87 -7.97 -6.09
C TYR A 18 10.37 -8.31 -5.95
N ALA A 19 10.05 -9.58 -5.71
CA ALA A 19 8.70 -10.06 -5.56
C ALA A 19 7.96 -9.39 -4.39
N THR A 20 8.66 -9.10 -3.28
CA THR A 20 8.09 -8.45 -2.10
C THR A 20 7.46 -7.10 -2.43
N TRP A 21 8.09 -6.28 -3.28
CA TRP A 21 7.53 -4.99 -3.71
C TRP A 21 6.22 -5.14 -4.48
N TRP A 22 6.19 -6.10 -5.42
CA TRP A 22 4.99 -6.38 -6.22
C TRP A 22 3.86 -6.97 -5.39
N ILE A 23 4.18 -7.85 -4.45
CA ILE A 23 3.19 -8.43 -3.52
C ILE A 23 2.58 -7.32 -2.67
N ARG A 24 3.41 -6.46 -2.07
CA ARG A 24 2.93 -5.32 -1.27
C ARG A 24 2.05 -4.38 -2.10
N GLN A 25 2.48 -4.05 -3.32
CA GLN A 25 1.71 -3.18 -4.22
C GLN A 25 0.36 -3.80 -4.60
N ALA A 26 0.34 -5.08 -4.94
CA ALA A 26 -0.88 -5.79 -5.32
C ALA A 26 -1.90 -5.84 -4.17
N ILE A 27 -1.44 -6.13 -2.94
CA ILE A 27 -2.29 -6.16 -1.75
C ILE A 27 -2.88 -4.77 -1.48
N THR A 28 -2.04 -3.73 -1.40
CA THR A 28 -2.52 -2.36 -1.13
C THR A 28 -3.55 -1.91 -2.18
N ARG A 29 -3.32 -2.25 -3.45
CA ARG A 29 -4.26 -1.93 -4.53
C ARG A 29 -5.57 -2.70 -4.41
N SER A 30 -5.51 -4.00 -4.12
CA SER A 30 -6.71 -4.82 -3.94
C SER A 30 -7.58 -4.30 -2.80
N ILE A 31 -6.96 -3.89 -1.69
CA ILE A 31 -7.66 -3.27 -0.56
C ILE A 31 -8.28 -1.94 -0.99
N ALA A 32 -7.54 -1.07 -1.68
CA ALA A 32 -8.07 0.21 -2.12
C ALA A 32 -9.27 0.06 -3.07
N ASP A 33 -9.24 -0.94 -3.95
CA ASP A 33 -10.26 -1.16 -4.97
C ASP A 33 -11.49 -1.92 -4.44
N GLN A 34 -11.34 -2.81 -3.45
CA GLN A 34 -12.39 -3.75 -3.01
C GLN A 34 -12.83 -3.63 -1.54
N ALA A 35 -12.13 -2.87 -0.68
CA ALA A 35 -12.43 -2.85 0.76
C ALA A 35 -13.71 -2.10 1.15
N ARG A 36 -14.38 -1.43 0.19
CA ARG A 36 -15.60 -0.66 0.43
C ARG A 36 -16.70 -1.13 -0.50
N THR A 37 -17.92 -1.21 0.02
CA THR A 37 -19.13 -1.55 -0.75
C THR A 37 -19.35 -0.57 -1.91
N ILE A 38 -19.03 0.71 -1.69
CA ILE A 38 -19.01 1.74 -2.73
C ILE A 38 -17.55 2.07 -3.04
N ARG A 39 -17.18 1.95 -4.31
CA ARG A 39 -15.82 2.21 -4.78
C ARG A 39 -15.44 3.67 -4.55
N ILE A 40 -14.33 3.87 -3.85
CA ILE A 40 -13.74 5.19 -3.61
C ILE A 40 -12.40 5.27 -4.38
N PRO A 41 -12.10 6.37 -5.08
CA PRO A 41 -10.82 6.55 -5.77
C PRO A 41 -9.60 6.47 -4.82
N VAL A 42 -8.46 5.96 -5.31
CA VAL A 42 -7.25 5.77 -4.49
C VAL A 42 -6.70 7.04 -3.85
N HIS A 43 -6.73 8.18 -4.55
CA HIS A 43 -6.26 9.46 -4.01
C HIS A 43 -7.13 9.97 -2.86
N MET A 44 -8.42 9.57 -2.82
CA MET A 44 -9.32 9.87 -1.70
C MET A 44 -9.01 8.98 -0.49
N ILE A 45 -8.56 7.76 -0.70
CA ILE A 45 -8.13 6.88 0.40
C ILE A 45 -6.84 7.42 1.04
N GLU A 46 -5.94 8.00 0.25
CA GLU A 46 -4.72 8.65 0.75
C GLU A 46 -5.04 9.87 1.65
N THR A 47 -5.98 10.74 1.24
CA THR A 47 -6.42 11.86 2.07
C THR A 47 -7.07 11.39 3.37
N ILE A 48 -7.94 10.36 3.31
CA ILE A 48 -8.55 9.78 4.52
C ILE A 48 -7.49 9.20 5.46
N ASN A 49 -6.51 8.45 4.94
CA ASN A 49 -5.44 7.88 5.75
C ASN A 49 -4.56 8.95 6.40
N LYS A 50 -4.30 10.06 5.70
CA LYS A 50 -3.58 11.22 6.24
C LYS A 50 -4.35 11.86 7.39
N LEU A 51 -5.65 12.10 7.21
CA LEU A 51 -6.52 12.64 8.26
C LEU A 51 -6.58 11.72 9.48
N ASN A 52 -6.74 10.42 9.27
CA ASN A 52 -6.74 9.44 10.36
C ASN A 52 -5.41 9.41 11.13
N ARG A 53 -4.28 9.60 10.44
CA ARG A 53 -2.96 9.67 11.10
C ARG A 53 -2.83 10.94 11.95
N ILE A 54 -3.26 12.09 11.44
CA ILE A 54 -3.23 13.36 12.17
C ILE A 54 -4.16 13.29 13.38
N SER A 55 -5.38 12.77 13.20
CA SER A 55 -6.33 12.61 14.29
C SER A 55 -5.78 11.70 15.40
N ARG A 56 -5.12 10.58 15.05
CA ARG A 56 -4.44 9.72 16.02
C ARG A 56 -3.29 10.44 16.74
N GLN A 57 -2.52 11.25 16.03
CA GLN A 57 -1.44 12.02 16.63
C GLN A 57 -1.97 13.07 17.61
N MET A 58 -3.01 13.82 17.21
CA MET A 58 -3.68 14.80 18.07
C MET A 58 -4.30 14.14 19.31
N LEU A 59 -4.92 12.96 19.16
CA LEU A 59 -5.44 12.19 20.28
C LEU A 59 -4.34 11.82 21.28
N GLN A 60 -3.15 11.45 20.79
CA GLN A 60 -2.01 11.10 21.62
C GLN A 60 -1.39 12.32 22.32
N GLU A 61 -1.38 13.49 21.68
CA GLU A 61 -0.86 14.74 22.23
C GLU A 61 -1.81 15.39 23.24
N MET A 62 -3.13 15.25 23.07
CA MET A 62 -4.15 15.82 23.97
C MET A 62 -4.61 14.85 25.08
N GLY A 63 -4.18 13.59 25.02
CA GLY A 63 -4.65 12.48 25.87
C GLY A 63 -3.63 11.95 26.87
N THR A 64 -2.76 12.81 27.40
CA THR A 64 -1.93 12.57 28.60
C THR A 64 -2.12 13.70 29.59
#